data_AF-V2V1U5-F1
#
_entry.id   AF-V2V1U5-F1
#
_cell.length_a   1.000
_cell.length_b   1.000
_cell.length_c   1.000
_cell.angle_alpha   90.00
_cell.angle_beta   90.00
_cell.angle_gamma   90.00
#
_symmetry.space_group_name_H-M   'P 1'
#
loop_
_entity.id
_entity.type
_entity.pdbx_description
1 polymer ?
#
loop_
_entity_poly.entity_id
_entity_poly.type
_entity_poly.pdbx_seq_one_letter_code
_entity_poly.pdbx_strand_id
1 'polypeptide(L)'
;MSKHLGVEYKVRMPQELKDKIAESAKELNRSMNADIVTRLEESFLRNESSTPPHSEVKIFHLKNGKKRVVYGKLLNNLSLDYTQDLSQLRDDIHLSLEVLSGSSFWNSLKFFNKEVLVYKGDNHIDVVDNGEGSLGWLTVEDHITDEYMENLHKKSDQ
;
A
#
# COMPACT_ATOMS: atom_id res chain seq x y z
N MET A 1 4.80 24.93 2.63
CA MET A 1 3.68 25.85 2.31
C MET A 1 2.51 25.00 1.82
N SER A 2 1.33 25.20 2.41
CA SER A 2 0.19 24.28 2.34
C SER A 2 -0.47 24.27 0.95
N LYS A 3 -0.54 23.11 0.29
CA LYS A 3 -1.06 22.92 -1.09
C LYS A 3 -2.59 22.97 -1.23
N HIS A 4 -3.35 23.27 -0.16
CA HIS A 4 -4.83 23.16 -0.13
C HIS A 4 -5.60 24.49 -0.26
N LEU A 5 -4.95 25.61 -0.59
CA LEU A 5 -5.58 26.95 -0.58
C LEU A 5 -6.41 27.32 -1.84
N GLY A 6 -6.73 26.36 -2.73
CA GLY A 6 -7.21 26.71 -4.08
C GLY A 6 -8.68 27.12 -4.20
N VAL A 7 -9.59 26.57 -3.40
CA VAL A 7 -11.05 26.72 -3.61
C VAL A 7 -11.81 26.69 -2.28
N GLU A 8 -12.59 27.74 -2.00
CA GLU A 8 -13.52 27.79 -0.87
C GLU A 8 -14.89 27.27 -1.29
N TYR A 9 -15.41 26.25 -0.59
CA TYR A 9 -16.73 25.69 -0.86
C TYR A 9 -17.66 25.87 0.34
N LYS A 10 -18.81 26.53 0.11
CA LYS A 10 -19.82 26.76 1.16
C LYS A 10 -20.72 25.54 1.33
N VAL A 11 -20.48 24.77 2.39
CA VAL A 11 -21.30 23.59 2.73
C VAL A 11 -22.49 24.01 3.59
N ARG A 12 -23.69 23.53 3.25
CA ARG A 12 -24.88 23.61 4.14
C ARG A 12 -24.98 22.31 4.94
N MET A 13 -25.04 22.40 6.26
CA MET A 13 -25.10 21.23 7.15
C MET A 13 -26.00 21.49 8.37
N PRO A 14 -26.61 20.43 8.95
CA PRO A 14 -27.35 20.54 10.21
C PRO A 14 -26.48 21.01 11.37
N GLN A 15 -27.08 21.68 12.36
CA GLN A 15 -26.39 22.20 13.54
C GLN A 15 -25.69 21.07 14.32
N GLU A 16 -26.36 19.93 14.52
CA GLU A 16 -25.80 18.76 15.20
C GLU A 16 -24.53 18.23 14.52
N LEU A 17 -24.47 18.27 13.18
CA LEU A 17 -23.30 17.81 12.44
C LEU A 17 -22.13 18.78 12.62
N LYS A 18 -22.41 20.09 12.61
CA LYS A 18 -21.41 21.12 12.85
C LYS A 18 -20.80 20.99 14.25
N ASP A 19 -21.63 20.74 15.27
CA ASP A 19 -21.18 20.60 16.65
C ASP A 19 -20.28 19.37 16.83
N LYS A 20 -20.63 18.24 16.20
CA LYS A 20 -19.78 17.03 16.17
C LYS A 20 -18.41 17.27 15.52
N ILE A 21 -18.37 18.00 14.40
CA ILE A 21 -17.11 18.35 13.73
C ILE A 21 -16.29 19.29 14.64
N ALA A 22 -16.94 20.23 15.33
CA ALA A 22 -16.26 21.16 16.24
C ALA A 22 -15.58 20.43 17.41
N GLU A 23 -16.28 19.48 18.02
CA GLU A 23 -15.77 18.67 19.11
C GLU A 23 -14.61 17.80 18.65
N SER A 24 -14.79 17.06 17.55
CA SER A 24 -13.73 16.22 16.98
C SER A 24 -12.49 17.00 16.58
N ALA A 25 -12.65 18.20 16.01
CA ALA A 25 -11.52 19.05 15.62
C ALA A 25 -10.71 19.50 16.84
N LYS A 26 -11.38 19.78 17.97
CA LYS A 26 -10.71 20.13 19.24
C LYS A 26 -9.94 18.94 19.81
N GLU A 27 -10.56 17.76 19.84
CA GLU A 27 -9.90 16.53 20.33
C GLU A 27 -8.64 16.21 19.53
N LEU A 28 -8.70 16.39 18.20
CA LEU A 28 -7.62 16.11 17.28
C LEU A 28 -6.65 17.29 17.07
N ASN A 29 -6.78 18.38 17.85
CA ASN A 29 -5.95 19.59 17.78
C ASN A 29 -5.81 20.15 16.35
N ARG A 30 -6.90 20.14 15.56
CA ARG A 30 -6.93 20.63 14.18
C ARG A 30 -8.04 21.66 13.94
N SER A 31 -7.97 22.40 12.84
CA SER A 31 -9.04 23.33 12.48
C SER A 31 -10.29 22.57 12.01
N MET A 32 -11.46 23.19 12.14
CA MET A 32 -12.72 22.60 11.66
C MET A 32 -12.67 22.28 10.15
N ASN A 33 -12.06 23.15 9.35
CA ASN A 33 -11.87 22.88 7.92
C ASN A 33 -10.92 21.71 7.67
N ALA A 34 -9.83 21.60 8.43
CA ALA A 34 -8.93 20.44 8.33
C ALA A 34 -9.66 19.14 8.71
N ASP A 35 -10.52 19.17 9.74
CA ASP A 35 -11.33 18.01 10.14
C ASP A 35 -12.30 17.57 9.04
N ILE A 36 -13.01 18.53 8.43
CA ILE A 36 -13.93 18.28 7.31
C ILE A 36 -13.18 17.66 6.13
N VAL A 37 -12.05 18.26 5.75
CA VAL A 37 -11.22 17.78 4.65
C VAL A 37 -10.77 16.35 4.92
N THR A 38 -10.16 16.07 6.09
CA THR A 38 -9.70 14.72 6.44
C THR A 38 -10.83 13.69 6.45
N ARG A 39 -12.03 14.04 6.92
CA ARG A 39 -13.17 13.11 6.93
C ARG A 39 -13.68 12.79 5.53
N LEU A 40 -13.74 13.79 4.65
CA LEU A 40 -14.09 13.59 3.24
C LEU A 40 -13.04 12.71 2.57
N GLU A 41 -11.78 13.03 2.81
CA GLU A 41 -10.60 12.27 2.39
C GLU A 41 -10.67 10.79 2.78
N GLU A 42 -10.93 10.49 4.06
CA GLU A 42 -11.15 9.12 4.53
C GLU A 42 -12.35 8.43 3.87
N SER A 43 -13.43 9.18 3.58
CA SER A 43 -14.63 8.61 2.95
C SER A 43 -14.37 8.15 1.51
N PHE A 44 -13.55 8.89 0.76
CA PHE A 44 -13.15 8.48 -0.59
C PHE A 44 -12.21 7.28 -0.56
N LEU A 45 -11.26 7.23 0.38
CA LEU A 45 -10.40 6.05 0.58
C LEU A 45 -11.22 4.79 0.92
N ARG A 46 -12.26 4.92 1.74
CA ARG A 46 -13.17 3.81 2.07
C ARG A 46 -13.97 3.33 0.85
N ASN A 47 -14.42 4.25 -0.01
CA ASN A 47 -15.18 3.89 -1.20
C ASN A 47 -14.32 3.21 -2.29
N GLU A 48 -13.04 3.56 -2.44
CA GLU A 48 -12.14 2.79 -3.32
C GLU A 48 -11.80 1.41 -2.77
N SER A 49 -11.91 1.22 -1.45
CA SER A 49 -11.79 -0.08 -0.79
C SER A 49 -13.08 -0.91 -0.77
N SER A 50 -14.14 -0.49 -1.48
CA SER A 50 -15.39 -1.26 -1.56
C SER A 50 -15.30 -2.50 -2.46
N THR A 51 -14.18 -2.70 -3.15
CA THR A 51 -13.79 -4.03 -3.63
C THR A 51 -13.50 -4.86 -2.38
N PRO A 52 -14.18 -5.98 -2.12
CA PRO A 52 -13.86 -6.81 -0.98
C PRO A 52 -12.34 -7.07 -0.96
N PRO A 53 -11.70 -7.11 0.21
CA PRO A 53 -10.28 -7.44 0.33
C PRO A 53 -10.06 -8.92 0.02
N HIS A 54 -10.53 -9.40 -1.12
CA HIS A 54 -9.80 -10.42 -1.84
C HIS A 54 -8.55 -9.71 -2.32
N SER A 55 -7.54 -9.68 -1.45
CA SER A 55 -6.16 -9.53 -1.87
C SER A 55 -5.97 -10.54 -2.98
N GLU A 56 -6.04 -10.08 -4.23
CA GLU A 56 -5.75 -10.95 -5.34
C GLU A 56 -4.39 -11.57 -5.07
N VAL A 57 -4.31 -12.87 -5.27
CA VAL A 57 -3.08 -13.63 -5.09
C VAL A 57 -2.62 -14.01 -6.49
N LYS A 58 -1.43 -13.55 -6.87
CA LYS A 58 -0.76 -13.95 -8.11
C LYS A 58 0.39 -14.88 -7.77
N ILE A 59 0.49 -15.97 -8.52
CA ILE A 59 1.55 -16.97 -8.36
C ILE A 59 2.40 -16.96 -9.63
N PHE A 60 3.71 -16.81 -9.46
CA PHE A 60 4.68 -16.83 -10.53
C PHE A 60 5.63 -18.02 -10.34
N HIS A 61 5.89 -18.75 -11.42
CA HIS A 61 6.88 -19.83 -11.43
C HIS A 61 8.22 -19.24 -11.84
N LEU A 62 9.18 -19.20 -10.92
CA LEU A 62 10.49 -18.60 -11.17
C LEU A 62 11.41 -19.62 -11.85
N LYS A 63 12.37 -19.14 -12.65
CA LYS A 63 13.33 -19.98 -13.39
C LYS A 63 14.23 -20.83 -12.48
N ASN A 64 14.38 -20.44 -11.23
CA ASN A 64 15.13 -21.17 -10.22
C ASN A 64 14.29 -22.27 -9.54
N GLY A 65 13.08 -22.59 -10.02
CA GLY A 65 12.21 -23.63 -9.45
C GLY A 65 11.43 -23.21 -8.19
N LYS A 66 11.62 -21.98 -7.70
CA LYS A 66 10.79 -21.41 -6.64
C LYS A 66 9.44 -20.92 -7.19
N LYS A 67 8.44 -20.86 -6.32
CA LYS A 67 7.17 -20.18 -6.60
C LYS A 67 7.14 -18.86 -5.84
N ARG A 68 6.84 -17.78 -6.54
CA ARG A 68 6.63 -16.45 -5.94
C ARG A 68 5.15 -16.18 -5.81
N VAL A 69 4.71 -15.90 -4.59
CA VAL A 69 3.34 -15.51 -4.27
C VAL A 69 3.33 -14.01 -4.04
N VAL A 70 2.41 -13.30 -4.68
CA VAL A 70 2.26 -11.85 -4.55
C VAL A 70 0.82 -11.52 -4.22
N TYR A 71 0.60 -10.74 -3.17
CA TYR A 71 -0.72 -10.35 -2.71
C TYR A 71 -0.71 -8.96 -2.07
N GLY A 72 -1.88 -8.34 -1.95
CA GLY A 72 -2.03 -7.05 -1.25
C GLY A 72 -2.95 -6.07 -1.97
N LYS A 73 -3.29 -4.98 -1.26
CA LYS A 73 -4.27 -3.97 -1.73
C LYS A 73 -3.85 -3.23 -3.00
N LEU A 74 -2.55 -3.16 -3.30
CA LEU A 74 -1.99 -2.45 -4.45
C LEU A 74 -1.55 -3.38 -5.58
N LEU A 75 -1.78 -4.69 -5.49
CA LEU A 75 -1.28 -5.66 -6.48
C LEU A 75 -1.67 -5.31 -7.92
N ASN A 76 -2.89 -4.81 -8.13
CA ASN A 76 -3.36 -4.45 -9.47
C ASN A 76 -3.11 -3.00 -9.86
N ASN A 77 -2.62 -2.19 -8.92
CA ASN A 77 -2.27 -0.80 -9.16
C ASN A 77 -0.81 -0.65 -9.63
N LEU A 78 -0.01 -1.70 -9.46
CA LEU A 78 1.41 -1.72 -9.80
C LEU A 78 1.64 -2.65 -10.98
N SER A 79 2.19 -2.11 -12.07
CA SER A 79 2.62 -2.91 -13.22
C SER A 79 4.11 -3.20 -13.07
N LEU A 80 4.42 -4.35 -12.49
CA LEU A 80 5.79 -4.78 -12.17
C LEU A 80 6.10 -6.11 -12.84
N ASP A 81 7.37 -6.33 -13.20
CA ASP A 81 7.84 -7.68 -13.52
C ASP A 81 8.14 -8.43 -12.23
N TYR A 82 7.24 -9.32 -11.82
CA TYR A 82 7.40 -10.12 -10.60
C TYR A 82 8.37 -11.30 -10.77
N THR A 83 8.88 -11.57 -11.97
CA THR A 83 9.75 -12.73 -12.25
C THR A 83 11.24 -12.46 -12.04
N GLN A 84 11.61 -11.19 -11.80
CA GLN A 84 12.98 -10.74 -11.58
C GLN A 84 13.56 -11.12 -10.21
N ASP A 85 14.83 -10.78 -9.94
CA ASP A 85 15.45 -11.00 -8.63
C ASP A 85 14.74 -10.19 -7.52
N LEU A 86 14.71 -10.73 -6.31
CA LEU A 86 14.01 -10.14 -5.17
C LEU A 86 14.61 -8.77 -4.76
N SER A 87 15.89 -8.51 -5.03
CA SER A 87 16.53 -7.20 -4.81
C SER A 87 16.10 -6.17 -5.85
N GLN A 88 16.07 -6.56 -7.12
CA GLN A 88 15.63 -5.66 -8.20
C GLN A 88 14.14 -5.34 -8.08
N LEU A 89 13.33 -6.36 -7.78
CA LEU A 89 11.91 -6.19 -7.52
C LEU A 89 11.65 -5.23 -6.36
N ARG A 90 12.45 -5.27 -5.28
CA ARG A 90 12.35 -4.32 -4.17
C ARG A 90 12.53 -2.88 -4.64
N ASP A 91 13.55 -2.64 -5.45
CA ASP A 91 13.88 -1.29 -5.94
C ASP A 91 12.79 -0.77 -6.89
N ASP A 92 12.24 -1.63 -7.75
CA ASP A 92 11.12 -1.31 -8.64
C ASP A 92 9.82 -1.02 -7.87
N ILE A 93 9.53 -1.78 -6.81
CA ILE A 93 8.39 -1.52 -5.92
C ILE A 93 8.56 -0.15 -5.27
N HIS A 94 9.75 0.16 -4.76
CA HIS A 94 10.04 1.45 -4.14
C HIS A 94 9.78 2.61 -5.12
N LEU A 95 10.36 2.53 -6.32
CA LEU A 95 10.15 3.54 -7.37
C LEU A 95 8.67 3.68 -7.74
N SER A 96 7.96 2.56 -7.86
CA SER A 96 6.54 2.58 -8.24
C SER A 96 5.66 3.19 -7.15
N LEU A 97 5.96 2.95 -5.87
CA LEU A 97 5.26 3.58 -4.75
C LEU A 97 5.53 5.09 -4.67
N GLU A 98 6.77 5.50 -4.94
CA GLU A 98 7.14 6.92 -5.01
C GLU A 98 6.34 7.64 -6.11
N VAL A 99 6.29 7.07 -7.32
CA VAL A 99 5.50 7.61 -8.44
C VAL A 99 4.00 7.59 -8.10
N LEU A 100 3.50 6.49 -7.54
CA LEU A 100 2.08 6.37 -7.18
C LEU A 100 1.68 7.45 -6.18
N SER A 101 2.51 7.72 -5.16
CA SER A 101 2.26 8.76 -4.16
C SER A 101 2.10 10.16 -4.78
N GLY A 102 2.83 10.46 -5.85
CA GLY A 102 2.78 11.75 -6.55
C GLY A 102 1.73 11.84 -7.66
N SER A 103 1.16 10.72 -8.10
CA SER A 103 0.32 10.65 -9.30
C SER A 103 -1.08 11.26 -9.16
N SER A 104 -1.63 11.30 -7.94
CA SER A 104 -2.98 11.80 -7.67
C SER A 104 -3.06 12.39 -6.26
N PHE A 105 -3.91 13.41 -6.08
CA PHE A 105 -4.19 14.00 -4.77
C PHE A 105 -4.63 12.93 -3.75
N TRP A 106 -5.47 11.99 -4.15
CA TRP A 106 -5.95 10.91 -3.29
C TRP A 106 -4.86 9.88 -2.96
N ASN A 107 -3.93 9.64 -3.89
CA ASN A 107 -2.75 8.82 -3.60
C ASN A 107 -1.81 9.55 -2.65
N SER A 108 -1.56 10.85 -2.84
CA SER A 108 -0.77 11.64 -1.89
C SER A 108 -1.35 11.61 -0.48
N LEU A 109 -2.68 11.58 -0.37
CA LEU A 109 -3.38 11.44 0.90
C LEU A 109 -3.26 10.02 1.50
N LYS A 110 -3.39 8.96 0.69
CA LYS A 110 -3.24 7.57 1.15
C LYS A 110 -1.87 7.31 1.81
N PHE A 111 -0.87 8.10 1.45
CA PHE A 111 0.49 8.07 1.97
C PHE A 111 0.75 9.15 3.05
N PHE A 112 -0.25 9.98 3.40
CA PHE A 112 -0.10 11.04 4.38
C PHE A 112 0.18 10.49 5.79
N ASN A 113 1.16 11.08 6.48
CA ASN A 113 1.69 10.63 7.77
C ASN A 113 2.22 9.19 7.79
N LYS A 114 2.51 8.59 6.63
CA LYS A 114 3.14 7.26 6.53
C LYS A 114 4.56 7.39 6.07
N GLU A 115 5.49 6.77 6.77
CA GLU A 115 6.85 6.61 6.30
C GLU A 115 6.95 5.25 5.60
N VAL A 116 6.55 5.25 4.33
CA VAL A 116 6.42 4.03 3.54
C VAL A 116 7.80 3.50 3.15
N LEU A 117 8.11 2.30 3.61
CA LEU A 117 9.36 1.59 3.33
C LEU A 117 9.07 0.26 2.64
N VAL A 118 9.96 -0.16 1.75
CA VAL A 118 9.94 -1.48 1.13
C VAL A 118 10.96 -2.36 1.85
N TYR A 119 10.48 -3.16 2.80
CA TYR A 119 11.31 -4.08 3.56
C TYR A 119 11.58 -5.35 2.75
N LYS A 120 12.84 -5.79 2.73
CA LYS A 120 13.27 -7.05 2.11
C LYS A 120 13.89 -7.95 3.18
N GLY A 121 13.31 -9.12 3.38
CA GLY A 121 13.94 -10.24 4.06
C GLY A 121 14.65 -11.17 3.07
N ASP A 122 15.05 -12.36 3.54
CA ASP A 122 15.79 -13.33 2.72
C ASP A 122 14.97 -13.87 1.55
N ASN A 123 13.67 -14.12 1.78
CA ASN A 123 12.75 -14.70 0.79
C ASN A 123 11.43 -13.91 0.66
N HIS A 124 11.33 -12.70 1.22
CA HIS A 124 10.10 -11.92 1.13
C HIS A 124 10.36 -10.42 1.01
N ILE A 125 9.39 -9.72 0.43
CA ILE A 125 9.28 -8.26 0.41
C ILE A 125 7.95 -7.89 1.05
N ASP A 126 7.95 -6.87 1.89
CA ASP A 126 6.71 -6.29 2.42
C ASP A 126 6.78 -4.76 2.40
N VAL A 127 5.63 -4.14 2.16
CA VAL A 127 5.47 -2.68 2.22
C VAL A 127 4.98 -2.33 3.61
N VAL A 128 5.81 -1.60 4.35
CA VAL A 128 5.63 -1.34 5.79
C VAL A 128 5.58 0.16 6.07
N ASP A 129 4.96 0.52 7.19
CA ASP A 129 5.09 1.85 7.79
C ASP A 129 6.20 1.80 8.84
N ASN A 130 7.10 2.79 8.85
CA ASN A 130 8.22 2.80 9.79
C ASN A 130 7.71 2.78 11.24
N GLY A 131 7.92 1.65 11.93
CA GLY A 131 7.51 1.46 13.33
C GLY A 131 6.10 0.92 13.57
N GLU A 132 5.21 0.82 12.55
CA GLU A 132 3.84 0.27 12.72
C GLU A 132 3.62 -1.11 12.06
N GLY A 133 4.57 -1.60 11.27
CA GLY A 133 4.50 -2.93 10.64
C GLY A 133 3.89 -2.93 9.24
N SER A 134 3.40 -4.08 8.79
CA SER A 134 2.88 -4.26 7.43
C SER A 134 1.69 -3.35 7.12
N LEU A 135 1.76 -2.64 5.99
CA LEU A 135 0.63 -1.86 5.49
C LEU A 135 -0.41 -2.74 4.77
N GLY A 136 -0.07 -4.00 4.48
CA GLY A 136 -0.87 -4.90 3.65
C GLY A 136 -1.07 -4.38 2.22
N TRP A 137 -0.18 -3.50 1.77
CA TRP A 137 -0.25 -2.87 0.46
C TRP A 137 0.29 -3.80 -0.63
N LEU A 138 1.44 -4.42 -0.38
CA LEU A 138 2.01 -5.42 -1.27
C LEU A 138 2.97 -6.29 -0.46
N THR A 139 2.77 -7.60 -0.56
CA THR A 139 3.65 -8.61 0.02
C THR A 139 4.05 -9.60 -1.08
N VAL A 140 5.33 -9.95 -1.13
CA VAL A 140 5.93 -10.89 -2.07
C VAL A 140 6.64 -11.96 -1.26
N GLU A 141 6.38 -13.23 -1.52
CA GLU A 141 7.02 -14.35 -0.82
C GLU A 141 7.53 -15.39 -1.82
N ASP A 142 8.79 -15.80 -1.67
CA ASP A 142 9.42 -16.87 -2.43
C ASP A 142 9.38 -18.18 -1.63
N HIS A 143 8.69 -19.17 -2.17
CA HIS A 143 8.59 -20.51 -1.59
C HIS A 143 9.38 -21.51 -2.42
N ILE A 144 10.16 -22.34 -1.72
CA ILE A 144 10.79 -23.53 -2.30
C ILE A 144 9.72 -24.58 -2.55
N THR A 145 9.76 -25.25 -3.70
CA THR A 145 8.83 -26.34 -4.05
C THR A 145 9.51 -27.70 -3.91
N ASP A 146 8.72 -28.75 -3.66
CA ASP A 146 9.22 -30.12 -3.58
C ASP A 146 9.93 -30.55 -4.88
N GLU A 147 9.42 -30.10 -6.03
CA GLU A 147 10.03 -30.30 -7.35
C GLU A 147 11.44 -29.71 -7.45
N TYR A 148 11.69 -28.56 -6.82
CA TYR A 148 13.04 -27.99 -6.73
C TYR A 148 13.95 -28.84 -5.83
N MET A 149 13.45 -29.28 -4.66
CA MET A 149 14.23 -30.10 -3.74
C MET A 149 14.62 -31.45 -4.37
N GLU A 150 13.69 -32.11 -5.07
CA GLU A 150 13.97 -33.35 -5.80
C GLU A 150 15.03 -33.16 -6.89
N ASN A 151 14.99 -32.05 -7.63
CA ASN A 151 15.98 -31.75 -8.67
C ASN A 151 17.36 -31.39 -8.10
N LEU A 152 17.42 -30.82 -6.90
CA LEU A 152 18.67 -30.52 -6.20
C LEU A 152 19.36 -31.79 -5.72
N HIS A 153 18.58 -32.71 -5.13
CA HIS A 153 19.08 -34.03 -4.70
C HIS A 153 19.60 -34.86 -5.89
N LYS A 154 18.92 -34.82 -7.04
CA LYS A 154 19.40 -35.51 -8.26
C LYS A 154 20.71 -34.95 -8.81
N LYS A 155 21.05 -33.68 -8.57
CA LYS A 155 22.30 -33.05 -9.01
C LYS A 155 23.47 -33.28 -8.06
N SER A 156 23.22 -33.55 -6.78
CA SER A 156 24.28 -33.86 -5.81
C SER A 156 24.76 -35.31 -5.86
N ASP A 157 24.00 -36.20 -6.51
CA ASP A 157 24.31 -37.62 -6.68
C ASP A 157 25.00 -37.94 -8.03
N GLN A 158 25.43 -36.91 -8.78
CA GLN A 158 26.25 -37.02 -10.00
C GLN A 158 27.62 -36.37 -9.79
#